data_AF-A0A6N8YRB7-F1
#
_entry.id   AF-A0A6N8YRB7-F1
#
_cell.length_a   1.000
_cell.length_b   1.000
_cell.length_c   1.000
_cell.angle_alpha   90.00
_cell.angle_beta   90.00
_cell.angle_gamma   90.00
#
_symmetry.space_group_name_H-M   'P 1'
#
loop_
_entity.id
_entity.type
_entity.pdbx_description
1 polymer ?
#
loop_
_entity_poly.entity_id
_entity_poly.type
_entity_poly.pdbx_seq_one_letter_code
_entity_poly.pdbx_strand_id
1 'polypeptide(L)'
;MSGKKHKQMRKEQRMSSIEQPDCSSEPPDLRVETRPVSRNEQSFPRELSDRQVMALPYLAAVTTNEEGARMAEINISTLTRWRQDPVFRDELRRLREDASNLAFAELHGLALKGMATLSGLMEDPNPRVRTQAVRIALNVGVRVGETQRNTRRLNQLQKALTLLKNVK
;
A
#
# COMPACT_ATOMS: atom_id res chain seq x y z
N MET A 1 -40.74 -60.03 -2.17
CA MET A 1 -42.14 -59.68 -2.47
C MET A 1 -42.18 -58.76 -3.67
N SER A 2 -42.99 -59.17 -4.65
CA SER A 2 -43.57 -58.44 -5.80
C SER A 2 -42.89 -57.19 -6.32
N GLY A 3 -42.39 -57.31 -7.55
CA GLY A 3 -42.36 -56.19 -8.47
C GLY A 3 -43.75 -55.76 -8.93
N LYS A 4 -43.81 -54.60 -9.57
CA LYS A 4 -44.69 -54.28 -10.71
C LYS A 4 -44.29 -52.92 -11.27
N LYS A 5 -43.37 -52.93 -12.23
CA LYS A 5 -43.33 -51.93 -13.31
C LYS A 5 -44.41 -52.33 -14.30
N HIS A 6 -45.42 -51.48 -14.55
CA HIS A 6 -46.19 -51.51 -15.79
C HIS A 6 -46.94 -50.19 -16.02
N LYS A 7 -46.44 -49.44 -17.02
CA LYS A 7 -47.15 -49.19 -18.28
C LYS A 7 -48.44 -48.36 -18.21
N GLN A 8 -48.35 -47.10 -18.61
CA GLN A 8 -49.39 -46.46 -19.40
C GLN A 8 -48.75 -45.65 -20.53
N MET A 9 -48.67 -46.27 -21.72
CA MET A 9 -48.69 -45.53 -22.98
C MET A 9 -50.15 -45.27 -23.34
N ARG A 10 -50.48 -44.09 -23.85
CA ARG A 10 -50.86 -43.88 -25.27
C ARG A 10 -51.62 -42.55 -25.43
N LYS A 11 -51.23 -41.86 -26.52
CA LYS A 11 -52.11 -41.12 -27.44
C LYS A 11 -52.75 -39.84 -26.87
N GLU A 12 -52.88 -38.74 -27.60
CA GLU A 12 -52.93 -38.53 -29.03
C GLU A 12 -52.77 -37.03 -29.33
N GLN A 13 -51.95 -36.71 -30.33
CA GLN A 13 -52.15 -35.66 -31.34
C GLN A 13 -53.25 -34.61 -31.08
N ARG A 14 -52.83 -33.36 -30.92
CA ARG A 14 -53.48 -32.22 -31.60
C ARG A 14 -52.40 -31.27 -32.12
N MET A 15 -52.20 -31.36 -33.42
CA MET A 15 -51.63 -30.27 -34.23
C MET A 15 -52.54 -29.05 -34.13
N SER A 16 -51.96 -27.86 -34.08
CA SER A 16 -52.37 -26.72 -34.92
C SER A 16 -51.61 -25.45 -34.52
N SER A 17 -50.87 -24.91 -35.49
CA SER A 17 -50.61 -23.48 -35.70
C SER A 17 -49.70 -22.75 -34.72
N ILE A 18 -48.39 -22.79 -35.01
CA ILE A 18 -47.49 -21.67 -34.71
C ILE A 18 -47.14 -21.07 -36.08
N GLU A 19 -47.85 -19.99 -36.41
CA GLU A 19 -47.51 -19.11 -37.52
C GLU A 19 -46.18 -18.43 -37.20
N GLN A 20 -45.23 -18.52 -38.13
CA GLN A 20 -43.97 -17.78 -38.07
C GLN A 20 -44.24 -16.31 -38.38
N PRO A 21 -43.84 -15.34 -37.54
CA PRO A 21 -43.78 -13.95 -37.94
C PRO A 21 -42.59 -13.72 -38.87
N ASP A 22 -42.90 -13.12 -40.01
CA ASP A 22 -42.02 -12.67 -41.09
C ASP A 22 -40.82 -11.86 -40.56
N CYS A 23 -39.61 -12.40 -40.77
CA CYS A 23 -38.35 -11.84 -40.30
C CYS A 23 -37.71 -10.96 -41.39
N SER A 24 -38.52 -10.05 -41.97
CA SER A 24 -38.13 -9.20 -43.11
C SER A 24 -38.37 -7.72 -42.81
N SER A 25 -37.92 -7.22 -41.66
CA SER A 25 -37.79 -5.77 -41.45
C SER A 25 -36.36 -5.43 -41.02
N GLU A 26 -35.60 -4.88 -41.96
CA GLU A 26 -34.32 -4.23 -41.67
C GLU A 26 -34.54 -3.05 -40.71
N PRO A 27 -33.81 -2.95 -39.60
CA PRO A 27 -33.88 -1.77 -38.74
C PRO A 27 -33.17 -0.57 -39.42
N PRO A 28 -33.68 0.66 -39.27
CA PRO A 28 -33.06 1.85 -39.83
C PRO A 28 -31.66 2.09 -39.21
N ASP A 29 -30.70 2.38 -40.09
CA ASP A 29 -29.29 2.69 -39.81
C ASP A 29 -29.15 3.90 -38.86
N LEU A 30 -29.18 3.64 -37.55
CA LEU A 30 -28.78 4.60 -36.52
C LEU A 30 -27.25 4.68 -36.49
N ARG A 31 -26.67 5.38 -37.47
CA ARG A 31 -25.32 5.92 -37.34
C ARG A 31 -25.32 6.95 -36.22
N VAL A 32 -25.03 6.49 -35.01
CA VAL A 32 -24.61 7.38 -33.92
C VAL A 32 -23.27 7.98 -34.36
N GLU A 33 -23.33 9.18 -34.94
CA GLU A 33 -22.16 10.03 -35.06
C GLU A 33 -21.61 10.29 -33.66
N THR A 34 -20.62 9.49 -33.27
CA THR A 34 -19.82 9.77 -32.09
C THR A 34 -18.98 10.99 -32.41
N ARG A 35 -19.51 12.17 -32.05
CA ARG A 35 -18.72 13.40 -31.99
C ARG A 35 -17.46 13.11 -31.16
N PRO A 36 -16.25 13.31 -31.69
CA PRO A 36 -15.06 13.21 -30.86
C PRO A 36 -15.11 14.36 -29.86
N VAL A 37 -15.33 14.03 -28.58
CA VAL A 37 -15.15 14.98 -27.48
C VAL A 37 -13.66 15.27 -27.43
N SER A 38 -13.27 16.36 -28.08
CA SER A 38 -11.92 16.91 -28.02
C SER A 38 -11.69 17.43 -26.61
N ARG A 39 -11.18 16.55 -25.73
CA ARG A 39 -10.73 16.90 -24.39
C ARG A 39 -9.41 17.63 -24.54
N ASN A 40 -9.49 18.95 -24.54
CA ASN A 40 -8.32 19.83 -24.54
C ASN A 40 -7.63 19.72 -23.17
N GLU A 41 -6.66 18.81 -23.03
CA GLU A 41 -5.89 18.58 -21.81
C GLU A 41 -4.75 19.59 -21.70
N GLN A 42 -5.09 20.84 -21.39
CA GLN A 42 -4.12 21.73 -20.76
C GLN A 42 -3.99 21.27 -19.29
N SER A 43 -3.03 20.39 -19.05
CA SER A 43 -2.75 19.76 -17.75
C SER A 43 -2.16 20.78 -16.77
N PHE A 44 -3.02 21.48 -16.04
CA PHE A 44 -2.63 22.13 -14.79
C PHE A 44 -2.11 21.08 -13.79
N PRO A 45 -1.15 21.40 -12.90
CA PRO A 45 -0.77 20.50 -11.82
C PRO A 45 -2.04 20.10 -11.05
N ARG A 46 -2.35 18.80 -11.00
CA ARG A 46 -3.53 18.34 -10.25
C ARG A 46 -3.26 18.52 -8.77
N GLU A 47 -3.83 19.56 -8.18
CA GLU A 47 -3.82 19.76 -6.74
C GLU A 47 -4.70 18.70 -6.05
N LEU A 48 -4.37 18.39 -4.79
CA LEU A 48 -5.15 17.46 -3.99
C LEU A 48 -6.51 18.07 -3.68
N SER A 49 -7.57 17.27 -3.85
CA SER A 49 -8.90 17.68 -3.39
C SER A 49 -8.96 17.75 -1.86
N ASP A 50 -9.83 18.61 -1.31
CA ASP A 50 -10.05 18.73 0.14
C ASP A 50 -10.30 17.37 0.81
N ARG A 51 -11.07 16.50 0.14
CA ARG A 51 -11.35 15.15 0.65
C ARG A 51 -10.10 14.28 0.73
N GLN A 52 -9.17 14.41 -0.21
CA GLN A 52 -7.89 13.71 -0.17
C GLN A 52 -7.02 14.26 0.97
N VAL A 53 -6.94 15.60 1.11
CA VAL A 53 -6.19 16.26 2.18
C VAL A 53 -6.67 15.80 3.55
N MET A 54 -7.99 15.73 3.77
CA MET A 54 -8.57 15.27 5.03
C MET A 54 -8.33 13.77 5.31
N ALA A 55 -8.23 12.94 4.27
CA ALA A 55 -8.02 11.50 4.43
C ALA A 55 -6.55 11.14 4.72
N LEU A 56 -5.60 11.92 4.20
CA LEU A 56 -4.16 11.63 4.23
C LEU A 56 -3.59 11.33 5.63
N PRO A 57 -3.90 12.09 6.71
CA PRO A 57 -3.38 11.81 8.04
C PRO A 57 -3.76 10.42 8.55
N TYR A 58 -5.00 9.97 8.32
CA TYR A 58 -5.46 8.65 8.72
C TYR A 58 -4.75 7.54 7.95
N LEU A 59 -4.52 7.74 6.65
CA LEU A 59 -3.83 6.79 5.78
C LEU A 59 -2.32 6.71 6.09
N ALA A 60 -1.73 7.80 6.57
CA ALA A 60 -0.34 7.84 7.00
C ALA A 60 -0.13 7.08 8.32
N ALA A 61 -1.13 7.08 9.21
CA ALA A 61 -1.05 6.46 10.53
C ALA A 61 -1.19 4.92 10.52
N VAL A 62 -1.74 4.32 9.46
CA VAL A 62 -2.04 2.89 9.39
C VAL A 62 -1.16 2.13 8.40
N THR A 63 -1.10 0.81 8.59
CA THR A 63 -0.33 -0.11 7.72
C THR A 63 -1.15 -0.71 6.59
N THR A 64 -2.48 -0.80 6.73
CA THR A 64 -3.37 -1.45 5.76
C THR A 64 -4.32 -0.46 5.09
N ASN A 65 -4.73 -0.77 3.86
CA ASN A 65 -5.63 0.10 3.10
C ASN A 65 -7.07 0.03 3.62
N GLU A 66 -7.50 -1.14 4.07
CA GLU A 66 -8.83 -1.41 4.61
C GLU A 66 -9.07 -0.59 5.87
N GLU A 67 -8.10 -0.60 6.78
CA GLU A 67 -8.17 0.17 8.02
C GLU A 67 -8.13 1.67 7.74
N GLY A 68 -7.25 2.10 6.84
CA GLY A 68 -7.11 3.50 6.49
C GLY A 68 -8.35 4.06 5.80
N ALA A 69 -8.96 3.28 4.90
CA ALA A 69 -10.21 3.65 4.25
C ALA A 69 -11.36 3.75 5.27
N ARG A 70 -11.43 2.83 6.23
CA ARG A 70 -12.40 2.87 7.34
C ARG A 70 -12.20 4.12 8.21
N MET A 71 -10.97 4.43 8.63
CA MET A 71 -10.68 5.60 9.48
C MET A 71 -10.90 6.94 8.76
N ALA A 72 -10.65 6.99 7.46
CA ALA A 72 -10.90 8.16 6.63
C ALA A 72 -12.35 8.25 6.11
N GLU A 73 -13.22 7.31 6.48
CA GLU A 73 -14.62 7.23 6.04
C GLU A 73 -14.78 7.27 4.51
N ILE A 74 -13.92 6.52 3.81
CA ILE A 74 -13.95 6.35 2.35
C ILE A 74 -14.10 4.87 1.97
N ASN A 75 -14.68 4.62 0.80
CA ASN A 75 -14.72 3.28 0.23
C ASN A 75 -13.30 2.89 -0.23
N ILE A 76 -12.92 1.62 -0.03
CA ILE A 76 -11.61 1.10 -0.47
C ILE A 76 -11.36 1.28 -1.97
N SER A 77 -12.40 1.21 -2.81
CA SER A 77 -12.30 1.49 -4.26
C SER A 77 -11.87 2.94 -4.53
N THR A 78 -12.32 3.89 -3.71
CA THR A 78 -11.93 5.30 -3.80
C THR A 78 -10.46 5.47 -3.45
N LEU A 79 -10.00 4.82 -2.36
CA LEU A 79 -8.59 4.82 -1.99
C LEU A 79 -7.72 4.20 -3.09
N THR A 80 -8.11 3.05 -3.64
CA THR A 80 -7.38 2.40 -4.74
C THR A 80 -7.24 3.31 -5.95
N ARG A 81 -8.30 4.05 -6.33
CA ARG A 81 -8.23 5.04 -7.40
C ARG A 81 -7.29 6.20 -7.05
N TRP A 82 -7.35 6.74 -5.84
CA TRP A 82 -6.45 7.82 -5.41
C TRP A 82 -4.98 7.40 -5.39
N ARG A 83 -4.66 6.15 -5.05
CA ARG A 83 -3.27 5.65 -5.07
C ARG A 83 -2.67 5.55 -6.47
N GLN A 84 -3.49 5.57 -7.51
CA GLN A 84 -3.02 5.65 -8.90
C GLN A 84 -2.61 7.08 -9.30
N ASP A 85 -3.09 8.09 -8.56
CA ASP A 85 -2.69 9.47 -8.75
C ASP A 85 -1.29 9.70 -8.18
N PRO A 86 -0.30 10.13 -9.01
CA PRO A 86 1.05 10.37 -8.54
C PRO A 86 1.11 11.43 -7.43
N VAL A 87 0.29 12.49 -7.50
CA VAL A 87 0.33 13.60 -6.53
C VAL A 87 -0.11 13.12 -5.16
N PHE A 88 -1.21 12.36 -5.10
CA PHE A 88 -1.70 11.76 -3.87
C PHE A 88 -0.70 10.75 -3.28
N ARG A 89 -0.12 9.91 -4.12
CA ARG A 89 0.85 8.90 -3.69
C ARG A 89 2.11 9.53 -3.12
N ASP A 90 2.59 10.60 -3.74
CA ASP A 90 3.82 11.27 -3.31
C ASP A 90 3.59 12.02 -2.00
N GLU A 91 2.45 12.67 -1.81
CA GLU A 91 2.11 13.30 -0.53
C GLU A 91 1.91 12.28 0.60
N LEU A 92 1.22 11.17 0.33
CA LEU A 92 1.10 10.08 1.31
C LEU A 92 2.46 9.48 1.69
N ARG A 93 3.37 9.37 0.72
CA ARG A 93 4.74 8.91 0.98
C ARG A 93 5.46 9.92 1.88
N ARG A 94 5.40 11.21 1.55
CA ARG A 94 6.01 12.29 2.32
C ARG A 94 5.55 12.27 3.78
N LEU A 95 4.24 12.17 4.03
CA LEU A 95 3.70 12.10 5.39
C LEU A 95 4.17 10.87 6.17
N ARG A 96 4.30 9.71 5.51
CA ARG A 96 4.83 8.50 6.14
C ARG A 96 6.32 8.61 6.43
N GLU A 97 7.08 9.24 5.56
CA GLU A 97 8.50 9.53 5.78
C GLU A 97 8.66 10.48 6.98
N ASP A 98 7.86 11.55 7.07
CA ASP A 98 7.86 12.47 8.20
C ASP A 98 7.54 11.76 9.53
N ALA A 99 6.49 10.93 9.55
CA ALA A 99 6.11 10.14 10.72
C ALA A 99 7.22 9.16 11.13
N SER A 100 7.86 8.52 10.14
CA SER A 100 8.98 7.61 10.38
C SER A 100 10.19 8.34 10.96
N ASN A 101 10.52 9.52 10.42
CA ASN A 101 11.61 10.35 10.90
C ASN A 101 11.40 10.78 12.35
N LEU A 102 10.17 11.15 12.71
CA LEU A 102 9.81 11.47 14.09
C LEU A 102 9.97 10.25 15.01
N ALA A 103 9.45 9.09 14.62
CA ALA A 103 9.59 7.85 15.39
C ALA A 103 11.07 7.47 15.58
N PHE A 104 11.92 7.64 14.54
CA PHE A 104 13.36 7.41 14.66
C PHE A 104 14.03 8.38 15.63
N ALA A 105 13.64 9.66 15.63
CA ALA A 105 14.16 10.64 16.56
C ALA A 105 13.81 10.27 18.02
N GLU A 106 12.57 9.84 18.27
CA GLU A 106 12.14 9.36 19.59
C GLU A 106 12.89 8.10 20.03
N LEU A 107 13.05 7.12 19.13
CA LEU A 107 13.83 5.92 19.40
C LEU A 107 15.29 6.25 19.72
N HIS A 108 15.88 7.22 19.03
CA HIS A 108 17.24 7.67 19.32
C HIS A 108 17.33 8.32 20.71
N GLY A 109 16.35 9.16 21.08
CA GLY A 109 16.25 9.73 22.43
C GLY A 109 16.15 8.66 23.52
N LEU A 110 15.30 7.65 23.31
CA LEU A 110 15.16 6.51 24.23
C LEU A 110 16.45 5.69 24.31
N ALA A 111 17.15 5.49 23.20
CA ALA A 111 18.45 4.80 23.18
C ALA A 111 19.49 5.56 24.01
N LEU A 112 19.58 6.88 23.87
CA LEU A 112 20.49 7.71 24.69
C LEU A 112 20.16 7.61 26.19
N LYS A 113 18.87 7.68 26.54
CA LYS A 113 18.42 7.48 27.92
C LYS A 113 18.80 6.08 28.44
N GLY A 114 18.58 5.05 27.64
CA GLY A 114 18.98 3.68 27.97
C GLY A 114 20.48 3.54 28.19
N MET A 115 21.30 4.27 27.42
CA MET A 115 22.75 4.27 27.58
C MET A 115 23.20 4.99 28.85
N ALA A 116 22.55 6.09 29.22
CA ALA A 116 22.79 6.74 30.51
C ALA A 116 22.44 5.82 31.69
N THR A 117 21.30 5.13 31.62
CA THR A 117 20.92 4.11 32.61
C THR A 117 21.95 2.99 32.70
N LEU A 118 22.42 2.48 31.54
CA LEU A 118 23.42 1.41 31.51
C LEU A 118 24.75 1.87 32.14
N SER A 119 25.17 3.12 31.88
CA SER A 119 26.36 3.70 32.50
C SER A 119 26.23 3.73 34.03
N GLY A 120 25.08 4.15 34.57
CA GLY A 120 24.83 4.11 36.01
C GLY A 120 24.88 2.70 36.59
N LEU A 121 24.36 1.69 35.89
CA LEU A 121 24.42 0.29 36.32
C LEU A 121 25.85 -0.27 36.36
N MET A 122 26.82 0.34 35.67
CA MET A 122 28.23 -0.05 35.79
C MET A 122 28.86 0.39 37.11
N GLU A 123 28.22 1.29 37.85
CA GLU A 123 28.66 1.75 39.17
C GLU A 123 27.85 1.08 40.29
N ASP A 124 26.91 0.19 39.94
CA ASP A 124 26.05 -0.50 40.91
C ASP A 124 26.89 -1.31 41.90
N PRO A 125 26.58 -1.29 43.21
CA PRO A 125 27.34 -2.02 44.23
C PRO A 125 27.31 -3.53 43.99
N ASN A 126 26.25 -4.08 43.40
CA ASN A 126 26.13 -5.50 43.12
C ASN A 126 27.05 -5.91 41.96
N PRO A 127 28.07 -6.76 42.20
CA PRO A 127 29.02 -7.16 41.17
C PRO A 127 28.38 -7.87 39.99
N ARG A 128 27.25 -8.57 40.19
CA ARG A 128 26.54 -9.25 39.11
C ARG A 128 25.88 -8.26 38.15
N VAL A 129 25.22 -7.24 38.69
CA VAL A 129 24.57 -6.17 37.91
C VAL A 129 25.60 -5.42 37.09
N ARG A 130 26.69 -5.00 37.75
CA ARG A 130 27.81 -4.31 37.12
C ARG A 130 28.46 -5.11 35.99
N THR A 131 28.79 -6.38 36.24
CA THR A 131 29.38 -7.26 35.23
C THR A 131 28.47 -7.42 34.01
N GLN A 132 27.16 -7.56 34.25
CA GLN A 132 26.18 -7.66 33.17
C GLN A 132 26.06 -6.36 32.38
N ALA A 133 26.06 -5.21 33.05
CA ALA A 133 26.01 -3.90 32.40
C ALA A 133 27.22 -3.67 31.48
N VAL A 134 28.42 -3.97 31.97
CA VAL A 134 29.67 -3.91 31.18
C VAL A 134 29.59 -4.82 29.95
N ARG A 135 29.13 -6.07 30.13
CA ARG A 135 28.99 -7.03 29.02
C ARG A 135 28.02 -6.53 27.95
N ILE A 136 26.88 -5.97 28.35
CA ILE A 136 25.90 -5.39 27.42
C ILE A 136 26.53 -4.21 26.66
N ALA A 137 27.22 -3.31 27.35
CA ALA A 137 27.84 -2.15 26.73
C ALA A 137 28.93 -2.52 25.72
N LEU A 138 29.79 -3.48 26.05
CA LEU A 138 30.82 -3.98 25.13
C LEU A 138 30.18 -4.57 23.86
N ASN A 139 29.12 -5.37 24.00
CA ASN A 139 28.40 -5.93 22.86
C ASN A 139 27.76 -4.84 21.97
N VAL A 140 27.15 -3.81 22.58
CA VAL A 140 26.60 -2.67 21.84
C VAL A 140 27.71 -1.90 21.12
N GLY A 141 28.82 -1.62 21.79
CA GLY A 141 29.97 -0.90 21.22
C GLY A 141 30.56 -1.57 19.99
N VAL A 142 30.74 -2.91 20.03
CA VAL A 142 31.22 -3.69 18.88
C VAL A 142 30.27 -3.54 17.68
N ARG A 143 28.97 -3.71 17.90
CA ARG A 143 27.94 -3.61 16.84
C ARG A 143 27.86 -2.22 16.23
N VAL A 144 27.97 -1.16 17.04
CA VAL A 144 27.99 0.23 16.56
C VAL A 144 29.22 0.47 15.67
N GLY A 145 30.39 -0.02 16.08
CA GLY A 145 31.62 0.11 15.29
C GLY A 145 31.58 -0.66 13.97
N GLU A 146 30.96 -1.84 13.93
CA GLU A 146 30.70 -2.58 12.69
C GLU A 146 29.73 -1.84 11.76
N THR A 147 28.63 -1.34 12.32
CA THR A 147 27.61 -0.59 11.57
C THR A 147 28.22 0.66 10.94
N GLN A 148 28.99 1.46 11.68
CA GLN A 148 29.67 2.63 11.13
C GLN A 148 30.65 2.29 10.01
N ARG A 149 31.44 1.21 10.16
CA ARG A 149 32.37 0.77 9.12
C ARG A 149 31.63 0.36 7.85
N ASN A 150 30.52 -0.37 7.99
CA ASN A 150 29.68 -0.75 6.87
C ASN A 150 29.06 0.46 6.17
N THR A 151 28.50 1.42 6.92
CA THR A 151 27.96 2.67 6.38
C THR A 151 29.03 3.47 5.62
N ARG A 152 30.24 3.60 6.17
CA ARG A 152 31.35 4.30 5.49
C ARG A 152 31.71 3.64 4.17
N ARG A 153 31.81 2.31 4.14
CA ARG A 153 32.10 1.54 2.92
C ARG A 153 31.00 1.71 1.86
N LEU A 154 29.73 1.64 2.27
CA LEU A 154 28.60 1.87 1.36
C LEU A 154 28.64 3.28 0.75
N ASN A 155 28.90 4.29 1.56
CA ASN A 155 29.00 5.68 1.09
C ASN A 155 30.17 5.88 0.11
N GLN A 156 31.31 5.22 0.33
CA GLN A 156 32.45 5.27 -0.60
C GLN A 156 32.10 4.63 -1.94
N LEU A 157 31.45 3.46 -1.92
CA LEU A 157 31.01 2.78 -3.14
C LEU A 157 29.99 3.62 -3.92
N GLN A 158 29.01 4.21 -3.23
CA GLN A 158 28.01 5.07 -3.87
C GLN A 158 28.63 6.31 -4.51
N LYS A 159 29.62 6.92 -3.85
CA LYS A 159 30.40 8.03 -4.42
C LYS A 159 31.16 7.61 -5.68
N ALA A 160 31.87 6.48 -5.64
CA ALA A 160 32.61 5.97 -6.80
C ALA A 160 31.67 5.67 -7.99
N LEU A 161 30.52 5.04 -7.73
CA LEU A 161 29.51 4.79 -8.76
C LEU A 161 28.95 6.08 -9.37
N THR A 162 28.74 7.11 -8.55
CA THR A 162 28.25 8.41 -9.03
C THR A 162 29.29 9.09 -9.93
N LEU A 163 30.57 9.03 -9.57
CA LEU A 163 31.65 9.57 -10.40
C LEU A 163 31.73 8.86 -11.76
N LEU A 164 31.63 7.52 -11.80
CA LEU A 164 31.65 6.77 -13.05
C LEU A 164 30.46 7.08 -13.96
N LYS A 165 29.29 7.37 -13.40
CA LYS A 165 28.10 7.76 -14.19
C LYS A 165 28.24 9.13 -14.84
N ASN A 166 28.98 10.04 -14.21
CA ASN A 166 29.14 11.42 -14.69
C ASN A 166 30.31 11.58 -15.68
N VAL A 167 31.03 10.50 -15.99
CA VAL A 167 32.18 10.49 -16.92
C VAL A 167 31.79 9.95 -18.32
N LYS A 168 30.51 9.67 -18.56
CA LYS A 168 29.95 9.34 -19.89
C LYS A 168 29.11 10.48 -20.42
#